data_AF-A0A842KXS0-F1
#
_entry.id   AF-A0A842KXS0-F1
#
_cell.length_a   1.000
_cell.length_b   1.000
_cell.length_c   1.000
_cell.angle_alpha   90.00
_cell.angle_beta   90.00
_cell.angle_gamma   90.00
#
_symmetry.space_group_name_H-M   'P 1'
#
loop_
_entity.id
_entity.type
_entity.pdbx_description
1 polymer ?
#
loop_
_entity_poly.entity_id
_entity_poly.type
_entity_poly.pdbx_seq_one_letter_code
_entity_poly.pdbx_strand_id
1 'polypeptide(L)'
;MEESERVQKILKIVEMLNTVIGSNLDPFKVDVKEHVLKLKELLPDLKDLDEILMDAEALRLLARIVELQEKWVRYQASSLYVNPLLVELKIVTSSPEKLAETFARSWHPIVKIEQLT
;
A
#
# COMPACT_ATOMS: atom_id res chain seq x y z
N MET A 1 17.10 7.26 35.85
CA MET A 1 17.33 8.09 34.64
C MET A 1 17.18 7.26 33.37
N GLU A 2 17.73 6.03 33.31
CA GLU A 2 17.67 5.14 32.13
C GLU A 2 16.26 4.65 31.76
N GLU A 3 15.40 4.37 32.75
CA GLU A 3 14.00 3.94 32.59
C GLU A 3 13.17 4.94 31.76
N SER A 4 13.37 6.25 32.00
CA SER A 4 12.64 7.30 31.30
C SER A 4 13.03 7.42 29.82
N GLU A 5 14.28 7.12 29.46
CA GLU A 5 14.77 7.30 28.09
C GLU A 5 14.20 6.22 27.14
N ARG A 6 14.08 4.98 27.62
CA ARG A 6 13.52 3.85 26.85
C ARG A 6 12.03 4.07 26.58
N VAL A 7 11.30 4.46 27.61
CA VAL A 7 9.87 4.77 27.50
C VAL A 7 9.63 5.88 26.49
N GLN A 8 10.45 6.94 26.52
CA GLN A 8 10.36 8.03 25.53
C GLN A 8 10.63 7.56 24.10
N LYS A 9 11.56 6.61 23.89
CA LYS A 9 11.83 6.07 22.55
C LYS A 9 10.61 5.35 21.99
N ILE A 10 9.97 4.49 22.79
CA ILE A 10 8.77 3.76 22.35
C ILE A 10 7.59 4.73 22.15
N LEU A 11 7.38 5.69 23.05
CA LEU A 11 6.35 6.73 22.90
C LEU A 11 6.49 7.50 21.59
N LYS A 12 7.72 7.91 21.25
CA LYS A 12 7.99 8.62 19.99
C LYS A 12 7.64 7.76 18.76
N ILE A 13 7.89 6.46 18.82
CA ILE A 13 7.46 5.52 17.76
C ILE A 13 5.93 5.48 17.69
N VAL A 14 5.25 5.30 18.82
CA VAL A 14 3.78 5.24 18.89
C VAL A 14 3.13 6.52 18.34
N GLU A 15 3.60 7.70 18.74
CA GLU A 15 3.09 8.99 18.25
C GLU A 15 3.27 9.14 16.74
N MET A 16 4.45 8.77 16.22
CA MET A 16 4.72 8.79 14.79
C MET A 16 3.76 7.87 14.03
N LEU A 17 3.59 6.63 14.48
CA LEU A 17 2.71 5.64 13.84
C LEU A 17 1.25 6.11 13.86
N ASN A 18 0.77 6.64 14.99
CA ASN A 18 -0.58 7.20 15.08
C ASN A 18 -0.79 8.38 14.12
N THR A 19 0.22 9.23 13.94
CA THR A 19 0.16 10.33 12.97
C THR A 19 0.00 9.82 11.55
N VAL A 20 0.73 8.77 11.17
CA VAL A 20 0.64 8.13 9.84
C VAL A 20 -0.68 7.39 9.64
N ILE A 21 -1.25 6.81 10.68
CA ILE A 21 -2.54 6.12 10.60
C ILE A 21 -3.71 7.10 10.53
N GLY A 22 -3.67 8.19 11.31
CA GLY A 22 -4.77 9.14 11.44
C GLY A 22 -4.79 10.23 10.36
N SER A 23 -3.61 10.64 9.89
CA SER A 23 -3.46 11.52 8.74
C SER A 23 -3.29 10.61 7.53
N ASN A 24 -4.08 10.77 6.45
CA ASN A 24 -4.02 9.95 5.22
C ASN A 24 -2.67 10.09 4.45
N LEU A 25 -1.58 9.81 5.14
CA LEU A 25 -0.20 9.88 4.72
C LEU A 25 0.18 8.55 4.07
N ASP A 26 1.18 8.59 3.22
CA ASP A 26 1.70 7.41 2.55
C ASP A 26 2.28 6.40 3.59
N PRO A 27 1.69 5.20 3.71
CA PRO A 27 2.13 4.20 4.69
C PRO A 27 3.51 3.61 4.36
N PHE A 28 4.04 3.82 3.14
CA PHE A 28 5.40 3.38 2.76
C PHE A 28 6.50 4.29 3.29
N LYS A 29 6.16 5.45 3.88
CA LYS A 29 7.15 6.30 4.58
C LYS A 29 7.64 5.69 5.89
N VAL A 30 6.96 4.66 6.39
CA VAL A 30 7.34 3.95 7.61
C VAL A 30 8.12 2.69 7.23
N ASP A 31 9.39 2.63 7.63
CA ASP A 31 10.17 1.39 7.56
C ASP A 31 9.77 0.47 8.73
N VAL A 32 8.78 -0.39 8.48
CA VAL A 32 8.28 -1.33 9.50
C VAL A 32 9.40 -2.22 10.04
N LYS A 33 10.32 -2.68 9.19
CA LYS A 33 11.38 -3.60 9.58
C LYS A 33 12.35 -2.93 10.55
N GLU A 34 12.76 -1.70 10.25
CA GLU A 34 13.64 -0.92 11.13
C GLU A 34 13.00 -0.72 12.51
N HIS A 35 11.71 -0.38 12.57
CA HIS A 35 11.01 -0.16 13.83
C HIS A 35 10.83 -1.45 14.64
N VAL A 36 10.50 -2.58 14.00
CA VAL A 36 10.44 -3.89 14.67
C VAL A 36 11.80 -4.26 15.25
N LEU A 37 12.90 -4.00 14.54
CA LEU A 37 14.25 -4.27 15.05
C LEU A 37 14.58 -3.40 16.27
N LYS A 38 14.23 -2.10 16.22
CA LYS A 38 14.40 -1.20 17.38
C LYS A 38 13.61 -1.66 18.60
N LEU A 39 12.35 -2.06 18.43
CA LEU A 39 11.54 -2.61 19.53
C LEU A 39 12.19 -3.89 20.09
N LYS A 40 12.66 -4.79 19.22
CA LYS A 40 13.36 -6.02 19.62
C LYS A 40 14.64 -5.74 20.42
N GLU A 41 15.39 -4.69 20.08
CA GLU A 41 16.60 -4.29 20.83
C GLU A 41 16.26 -3.76 22.23
N LEU A 42 15.12 -3.06 22.37
CA LEU A 42 14.65 -2.52 23.65
C LEU A 42 13.97 -3.56 24.53
N LEU A 43 13.40 -4.63 23.95
CA LEU A 43 12.59 -5.63 24.65
C LEU A 43 13.29 -6.31 25.87
N PRO A 44 14.56 -6.75 25.80
CA PRO A 44 15.22 -7.41 26.95
C PRO A 44 15.40 -6.48 28.15
N ASP A 45 15.30 -5.19 27.90
CA ASP A 45 15.55 -4.10 28.84
C ASP A 45 14.27 -3.61 29.52
N LEU A 46 13.09 -4.08 29.10
CA LEU A 46 11.80 -3.72 29.68
C LEU A 46 11.54 -4.52 30.96
N LYS A 47 11.13 -3.86 32.03
CA LYS A 47 11.08 -4.47 33.38
C LYS A 47 9.68 -4.58 33.96
N ASP A 48 8.82 -3.63 33.67
CA ASP A 48 7.47 -3.57 34.21
C ASP A 48 6.40 -3.86 33.16
N LEU A 49 5.18 -4.09 33.65
CA LEU A 49 4.06 -4.44 32.79
C LEU A 49 3.68 -3.29 31.85
N ASP A 50 3.81 -2.04 32.31
CA ASP A 50 3.39 -0.86 31.54
C ASP A 50 4.32 -0.63 30.33
N GLU A 51 5.63 -0.82 30.52
CA GLU A 51 6.64 -0.83 29.46
C GLU A 51 6.35 -1.91 28.41
N ILE A 52 6.06 -3.14 28.87
CA ILE A 52 5.74 -4.26 27.98
C ILE A 52 4.44 -4.02 27.22
N LEU A 53 3.40 -3.48 27.87
CA LEU A 53 2.14 -3.14 27.22
C LEU A 53 2.33 -2.06 26.16
N MET A 54 3.22 -1.10 26.42
CA MET A 54 3.53 -0.03 25.46
C MET A 54 4.32 -0.55 24.25
N ASP A 55 5.26 -1.47 24.44
CA ASP A 55 5.93 -2.17 23.34
C ASP A 55 4.93 -2.98 22.50
N ALA A 56 4.04 -3.72 23.15
CA ALA A 56 2.99 -4.47 22.48
C ALA A 56 2.04 -3.56 21.67
N GLU A 57 1.71 -2.38 22.19
CA GLU A 57 0.93 -1.39 21.47
C GLU A 57 1.66 -0.85 20.24
N ALA A 58 2.97 -0.55 20.36
CA ALA A 58 3.79 -0.14 19.22
C ALA A 58 3.80 -1.22 18.13
N LEU A 59 3.93 -2.50 18.51
CA LEU A 59 3.88 -3.62 17.58
C LEU A 59 2.51 -3.76 16.89
N ARG A 60 1.42 -3.57 17.63
CA ARG A 60 0.06 -3.57 17.07
C ARG A 60 -0.12 -2.47 16.02
N LEU A 61 0.41 -1.28 16.28
CA LEU A 61 0.38 -0.16 15.33
C LEU A 61 1.23 -0.45 14.08
N LEU A 62 2.40 -1.08 14.24
CA LEU A 62 3.22 -1.52 13.10
C LEU A 62 2.47 -2.54 12.23
N ALA A 63 1.77 -3.50 12.83
CA ALA A 63 0.92 -4.43 12.09
C ALA A 63 -0.19 -3.70 11.31
N ARG A 64 -0.78 -2.65 11.90
CA ARG A 64 -1.76 -1.80 11.21
C ARG A 64 -1.17 -1.06 10.02
N ILE A 65 0.08 -0.59 10.11
CA ILE A 65 0.79 0.00 8.96
C ILE A 65 0.95 -1.02 7.83
N VAL A 66 1.34 -2.26 8.13
CA VAL A 66 1.47 -3.33 7.12
C VAL A 66 0.14 -3.57 6.40
N GLU A 67 -0.97 -3.60 7.14
CA GLU A 67 -2.31 -3.70 6.55
C GLU A 67 -2.64 -2.52 5.61
N LEU A 68 -2.22 -1.29 5.96
CA LEU A 68 -2.39 -0.11 5.11
C LEU A 68 -1.53 -0.20 3.85
N GLN A 69 -0.29 -0.68 3.96
CA GLN A 69 0.59 -0.91 2.81
C GLN A 69 -0.02 -1.95 1.86
N GLU A 70 -0.55 -3.05 2.39
CA GLU A 70 -1.25 -4.08 1.60
C GLU A 70 -2.46 -3.50 0.85
N LYS A 71 -3.32 -2.74 1.55
CA LYS A 71 -4.49 -2.09 0.95
C LYS A 71 -4.09 -1.12 -0.16
N TRP A 72 -3.04 -0.34 0.06
CA TRP A 72 -2.52 0.59 -0.94
C TRP A 72 -2.04 -0.15 -2.19
N VAL A 73 -1.25 -1.22 -2.03
CA VAL A 73 -0.76 -2.04 -3.17
C VAL A 73 -1.93 -2.66 -3.92
N ARG A 74 -2.90 -3.22 -3.20
CA ARG A 74 -4.11 -3.81 -3.79
C ARG A 74 -4.91 -2.79 -4.60
N TYR A 75 -5.05 -1.57 -4.08
CA TYR A 75 -5.72 -0.49 -4.79
C TYR A 75 -4.99 -0.11 -6.08
N GLN A 76 -3.66 0.07 -6.03
CA GLN A 76 -2.86 0.41 -7.21
C GLN A 76 -2.88 -0.71 -8.25
N ALA A 77 -2.74 -1.97 -7.83
CA ALA A 77 -2.85 -3.12 -8.71
C ALA A 77 -4.25 -3.18 -9.38
N SER A 78 -5.31 -2.93 -8.61
CA SER A 78 -6.68 -2.88 -9.15
C SER A 78 -6.90 -1.72 -10.11
N SER A 79 -6.20 -0.60 -9.95
CA SER A 79 -6.26 0.54 -10.88
C SER A 79 -5.50 0.28 -12.18
N LEU A 80 -4.43 -0.54 -12.14
CA LEU A 80 -3.64 -0.91 -13.32
C LEU A 80 -4.32 -2.01 -14.14
N TYR A 81 -5.13 -2.85 -13.50
CA TYR A 81 -6.02 -3.77 -14.19
C TYR A 81 -7.31 -3.05 -14.54
N VAL A 82 -7.44 -2.60 -15.79
CA VAL A 82 -8.80 -2.37 -16.34
C VAL A 82 -9.56 -3.66 -16.07
N ASN A 83 -10.59 -3.59 -15.22
CA ASN A 83 -11.31 -4.77 -14.80
C ASN A 83 -11.76 -5.53 -16.06
N PRO A 84 -11.30 -6.78 -16.28
CA PRO A 84 -11.69 -7.55 -17.47
C PRO A 84 -13.21 -7.59 -17.66
N LEU A 85 -13.97 -7.58 -16.56
CA LEU A 85 -15.42 -7.47 -16.57
C LEU A 85 -15.92 -6.12 -17.12
N LEU A 86 -15.28 -5.00 -16.79
CA LEU A 86 -15.64 -3.69 -17.35
C LEU A 86 -15.32 -3.60 -18.84
N VAL A 87 -14.21 -4.20 -19.28
CA VAL A 87 -13.86 -4.29 -20.71
C VAL A 87 -14.89 -5.14 -21.43
N GLU A 88 -15.22 -6.32 -20.90
CA GLU A 88 -16.20 -7.23 -21.45
C GLU A 88 -17.59 -6.58 -21.54
N LEU A 89 -18.05 -5.94 -20.45
CA LEU A 89 -19.30 -5.18 -20.44
C LEU A 89 -19.28 -4.07 -21.49
N LYS A 90 -18.17 -3.33 -21.63
CA LYS A 90 -18.06 -2.28 -22.64
C LYS A 90 -18.13 -2.83 -24.06
N ILE A 91 -17.53 -3.99 -24.31
CA ILE A 91 -17.59 -4.66 -25.61
C ILE A 91 -19.02 -5.13 -25.91
N VAL A 92 -19.65 -5.85 -24.98
CA VAL A 92 -21.00 -6.42 -25.15
C VAL A 92 -22.07 -5.34 -25.27
N THR A 93 -21.92 -4.21 -24.57
CA THR A 93 -22.90 -3.09 -24.60
C THR A 93 -22.64 -2.07 -25.71
N SER A 94 -21.54 -2.18 -26.46
CA SER A 94 -21.23 -1.26 -27.55
C SER A 94 -21.91 -1.69 -28.85
N SER A 95 -22.35 -0.72 -29.66
CA SER A 95 -22.88 -1.02 -30.98
C SER A 95 -21.76 -1.51 -31.91
N PRO A 96 -22.09 -2.30 -32.96
CA PRO A 96 -21.12 -2.76 -33.95
C PRO A 96 -20.31 -1.61 -34.59
N GLU A 97 -20.96 -0.47 -34.84
CA GLU A 97 -20.33 0.71 -35.44
C GLU A 97 -19.28 1.31 -34.50
N LYS A 98 -19.57 1.37 -33.20
CA LYS A 98 -18.65 1.93 -32.22
C LYS A 98 -17.44 1.03 -32.00
N LEU A 99 -17.65 -0.29 -32.03
CA LEU A 99 -16.56 -1.26 -31.98
C LEU A 99 -15.67 -1.16 -33.22
N ALA A 100 -16.26 -1.09 -34.41
CA ALA A 100 -15.51 -0.93 -35.66
C ALA A 100 -14.69 0.37 -35.68
N GLU A 101 -15.27 1.50 -35.25
CA GLU A 101 -14.57 2.78 -35.14
C GLU A 101 -13.38 2.70 -34.17
N THR A 102 -13.61 2.12 -32.99
CA THR A 102 -12.59 2.01 -31.94
C THR A 102 -11.44 1.09 -32.37
N PHE A 103 -11.77 -0.02 -33.05
CA PHE A 103 -10.81 -0.94 -33.63
C PHE A 103 -9.97 -0.27 -34.71
N ALA A 104 -10.61 0.43 -35.67
CA ALA A 104 -9.91 1.15 -36.73
C ALA A 104 -8.97 2.23 -36.19
N ARG A 105 -9.38 2.97 -35.15
CA ARG A 105 -8.52 3.97 -34.47
C ARG A 105 -7.33 3.35 -33.75
N SER A 106 -7.46 2.11 -33.29
CA SER A 106 -6.42 1.41 -32.51
C SER A 106 -5.60 0.46 -33.38
N TRP A 107 -5.86 0.41 -34.68
CA TRP A 107 -5.21 -0.48 -35.64
C TRP A 107 -3.79 0.00 -35.96
N HIS A 108 -2.79 -0.72 -35.44
CA HIS A 108 -1.37 -0.47 -35.69
C HIS A 108 -0.76 -1.67 -36.44
N PRO A 109 -0.99 -1.80 -37.76
CA PRO A 109 -0.52 -2.95 -38.52
C PRO A 109 1.00 -2.93 -38.64
N ILE A 110 1.64 -4.05 -38.29
CA ILE A 110 3.10 -4.23 -38.32
C ILE A 110 3.62 -4.37 -39.76
N VAL A 111 2.75 -4.79 -40.68
CA VAL A 111 3.05 -4.90 -42.12
C VAL A 111 1.98 -4.15 -42.89
N LYS A 112 2.41 -3.14 -43.66
CA LYS A 112 1.55 -2.45 -44.62
C LYS A 112 1.55 -3.27 -45.91
N ILE A 113 0.41 -3.83 -46.30
CA ILE A 113 0.24 -4.30 -47.67
C ILE A 113 0.14 -3.04 -48.53
N GLU A 114 1.18 -2.78 -49.32
CA GLU A 114 1.06 -1.88 -50.47
C GLU A 114 0.11 -2.57 -51.46
N GLN A 115 -1.18 -2.25 -51.41
CA GLN A 115 -2.05 -2.63 -52.51
C GLN A 115 -1.61 -1.82 -53.73
N LEU A 116 -1.04 -2.52 -54.71
CA LEU A 116 -1.01 -2.08 -56.09
C LEU A 116 -2.44 -2.17 -56.65
N THR A 117 -2.87 -1.06 -57.25
CA THR A 117 -4.06 -0.84 -58.10
C THR A 117 -5.30 -0.30 -57.39
#